data_AF-A0A834C4S1-F1
#
_entry.id   AF-A0A834C4S1-F1
#
_cell.length_a   1.000
_cell.length_b   1.000
_cell.length_c   1.000
_cell.angle_alpha   90.00
_cell.angle_beta   90.00
_cell.angle_gamma   90.00
#
_symmetry.space_group_name_H-M   'P 1'
#
loop_
_entity.id
_entity.type
_entity.pdbx_description
1 polymer ?
#
loop_
_entity_poly.entity_id
_entity_poly.type
_entity_poly.pdbx_seq_one_letter_code
_entity_poly.pdbx_strand_id
1 'polypeptide(L)'
;MLGVSIEFLCFPRPEEPIEHVISCLQALCTLLETPCVKKHIAEDQLLAVELLNVLHRLLLTRDPPAVQLHVTAVVQETIRAAQDHLQQQRANKGKDEESEKDSQSSLGEGGETGELVPGKSLVYATMELLVFILVRHLPQLNSRVKESPSHVPLRPQRLSEESARLVANTVSILAELPLLCSAAGGMTILPTVLFLITGVLRDTAIKTPDNSVPLPVAAALQGIKVILTSPMARVESIQTRWTALVRSSLASVLEYSQPDESRPDMDEVSMLTAIPLFLLSASNELVGVVVLQKGCIDRFRNALNSSDPWVQARCYQLLLSVFQHSNRALSTPYIHALAPLMVEKLKAVERSRPGSAAELQAVQEGIRVLENLVSMGEEKNRVQLLALLVPTLISYLLDENAISSAPQVSRSLHDFALQNLMRIGPLYPAAFKTVIGAAPELKTRLESAIRANQASSKAKAAARQAQPAVQAAPTIKLKTSFF
;
A
#
# COMPACT_ATOMS: atom_id res chain seq x y z
N MET A 1 -30.38 -27.96 4.97
CA MET A 1 -30.11 -26.80 4.09
C MET A 1 -28.69 -26.80 3.54
N LEU A 2 -27.65 -26.91 4.39
CA LEU A 2 -26.25 -26.99 3.91
C LEU A 2 -26.03 -28.15 2.92
N GLY A 3 -26.37 -29.38 3.31
CA GLY A 3 -26.22 -30.57 2.43
C GLY A 3 -26.98 -30.46 1.11
N VAL A 4 -28.22 -29.93 1.13
CA VAL A 4 -29.03 -29.72 -0.09
C VAL A 4 -28.38 -28.72 -1.04
N SER A 5 -27.75 -27.66 -0.50
CA SER A 5 -27.06 -26.65 -1.31
C SER A 5 -25.79 -27.23 -1.94
N ILE A 6 -25.02 -28.01 -1.18
CA ILE A 6 -23.82 -28.68 -1.68
C ILE A 6 -24.18 -29.71 -2.75
N GLU A 7 -25.21 -30.53 -2.51
CA GLU A 7 -25.69 -31.55 -3.46
C GLU A 7 -26.12 -30.94 -4.80
N PHE A 8 -26.86 -29.82 -4.76
CA PHE A 8 -27.23 -29.07 -5.95
C PHE A 8 -26.01 -28.60 -6.75
N LEU A 9 -25.01 -28.02 -6.06
CA LEU A 9 -23.80 -27.49 -6.69
C LEU A 9 -22.83 -28.59 -7.17
N CYS A 10 -22.93 -29.82 -6.67
CA CYS A 10 -22.11 -30.95 -7.13
C CYS A 10 -22.34 -31.28 -8.61
N PHE A 11 -23.59 -31.17 -9.09
CA PHE A 11 -24.00 -31.54 -10.44
C PHE A 11 -25.13 -30.65 -10.97
N PRO A 12 -24.88 -29.34 -11.16
CA PRO A 12 -25.85 -28.48 -11.81
C PRO A 12 -26.03 -28.95 -13.26
N ARG A 13 -27.25 -29.32 -13.64
CA ARG A 13 -27.53 -29.79 -15.01
C ARG A 13 -27.18 -28.69 -16.00
N PRO A 14 -26.60 -28.96 -17.19
CA PRO A 14 -26.21 -27.93 -18.15
C PRO A 14 -27.33 -26.95 -18.53
N GLU A 15 -28.58 -27.42 -18.49
CA GLU A 15 -29.79 -26.66 -18.80
C GLU A 15 -30.23 -25.73 -17.66
N GLU A 16 -29.67 -25.87 -16.45
CA GLU A 16 -30.04 -25.01 -15.33
C GLU A 16 -29.60 -23.56 -15.58
N PRO A 17 -30.52 -22.61 -15.29
CA PRO A 17 -30.24 -21.19 -15.44
C PRO A 17 -29.18 -20.75 -14.43
N ILE A 18 -28.29 -19.85 -14.87
CA ILE A 18 -27.16 -19.36 -14.06
C ILE A 18 -27.66 -18.68 -12.77
N GLU A 19 -28.85 -18.06 -12.84
CA GLU A 19 -29.51 -17.42 -11.71
C GLU A 19 -29.75 -18.39 -10.55
N HIS A 20 -30.12 -19.65 -10.82
CA HIS A 20 -30.33 -20.64 -9.75
C HIS A 20 -29.01 -21.03 -9.08
N VAL A 21 -27.93 -21.16 -9.85
CA VAL A 21 -26.58 -21.41 -9.32
C VAL A 21 -26.15 -20.25 -8.42
N ILE A 22 -26.37 -19.00 -8.87
CA ILE A 22 -26.06 -17.80 -8.08
C ILE A 22 -26.88 -17.77 -6.79
N SER A 23 -28.20 -17.99 -6.86
CA SER A 23 -29.06 -18.02 -5.67
C SER A 23 -28.63 -19.09 -4.68
N CYS A 24 -28.21 -20.26 -5.14
CA CYS A 24 -27.69 -21.33 -4.28
C CYS A 24 -26.37 -20.92 -3.60
N LEU A 25 -25.43 -20.32 -4.32
CA LEU A 25 -24.18 -19.81 -3.75
C LEU A 25 -24.41 -18.69 -2.73
N GLN A 26 -25.37 -17.79 -3.00
CA GLN A 26 -25.79 -16.75 -2.05
C GLN A 26 -26.36 -17.36 -0.78
N ALA A 27 -27.30 -18.30 -0.91
CA ALA A 27 -27.88 -19.00 0.24
C ALA A 27 -26.81 -19.74 1.05
N LEU A 28 -25.86 -20.40 0.38
CA LEU A 28 -24.74 -21.05 1.02
C LEU A 28 -23.84 -20.07 1.78
N CYS A 29 -23.52 -18.92 1.18
CA CYS A 29 -22.75 -17.86 1.84
C CYS A 29 -23.46 -17.36 3.11
N THR A 30 -24.77 -17.06 3.03
CA THR A 30 -25.58 -16.64 4.20
C THR A 30 -25.67 -17.73 5.27
N LEU A 31 -25.77 -19.00 4.88
CA LEU A 31 -25.72 -20.11 5.84
C LEU A 31 -24.37 -20.17 6.55
N LEU A 32 -23.27 -20.03 5.80
CA LEU A 32 -21.92 -19.99 6.36
C LEU A 32 -21.70 -18.77 7.25
N GLU A 33 -22.46 -17.69 7.15
CA GLU A 33 -22.40 -16.58 8.10
C GLU A 33 -22.97 -16.94 9.49
N THR A 34 -23.79 -17.99 9.58
CA THR A 34 -24.47 -18.38 10.82
C THR A 34 -23.52 -19.11 11.78
N PRO A 35 -23.47 -18.74 13.09
CA PRO A 35 -22.48 -19.29 14.04
C PRO A 35 -22.45 -20.82 14.16
N CYS A 36 -23.61 -21.49 14.12
CA CYS A 36 -23.68 -22.95 14.22
C CYS A 36 -23.07 -23.64 12.99
N VAL A 37 -23.30 -23.09 11.79
CA VAL A 37 -22.75 -23.61 10.54
C VAL A 37 -21.26 -23.31 10.45
N LYS A 38 -20.81 -22.10 10.84
CA LYS A 38 -19.38 -21.76 10.96
C LYS A 38 -18.64 -22.75 11.83
N LYS A 39 -19.19 -23.05 13.01
CA LYS A 39 -18.58 -24.00 13.93
C LYS A 39 -18.53 -25.40 13.33
N HIS A 40 -19.62 -25.86 12.72
CA HIS A 40 -19.69 -27.19 12.12
C HIS A 40 -18.69 -27.38 10.98
N ILE A 41 -18.59 -26.43 10.04
CA ILE A 41 -17.65 -26.52 8.91
C ILE A 41 -16.19 -26.38 9.36
N ALA A 42 -15.93 -25.63 10.43
CA ALA A 42 -14.58 -25.46 10.96
C ALA A 42 -14.09 -26.66 11.79
N GLU A 43 -15.01 -27.39 12.44
CA GLU A 43 -14.69 -28.63 13.17
C GLU A 43 -14.47 -29.81 12.22
N ASP A 44 -15.17 -29.85 11.09
CA ASP A 44 -15.01 -30.89 10.05
C ASP A 44 -14.25 -30.34 8.83
N GLN A 45 -12.92 -30.46 8.88
CA GLN A 45 -12.05 -30.02 7.79
C GLN A 45 -12.33 -30.76 6.48
N LEU A 46 -12.75 -32.04 6.51
CA LEU A 46 -13.02 -32.79 5.29
C LEU A 46 -14.26 -32.26 4.58
N LEU A 47 -15.30 -31.91 5.33
CA LEU A 47 -16.49 -31.25 4.78
C LEU A 47 -16.13 -29.91 4.11
N ALA A 48 -15.26 -29.12 4.74
CA ALA A 48 -14.79 -27.86 4.15
C ALA A 48 -14.01 -28.10 2.84
N VAL A 49 -13.15 -29.12 2.79
CA VAL A 49 -12.42 -29.51 1.57
C VAL A 49 -13.36 -30.00 0.47
N GLU A 50 -14.35 -30.82 0.80
CA GLU A 50 -15.36 -31.28 -0.16
C GLU A 50 -16.14 -30.11 -0.75
N LEU A 51 -16.55 -29.14 0.08
CA LEU A 51 -17.18 -27.92 -0.39
C LEU A 51 -16.29 -27.19 -1.41
N LEU A 52 -15.02 -26.96 -1.09
CA LEU A 52 -14.09 -26.31 -2.03
C LEU A 52 -13.92 -27.07 -3.34
N ASN A 53 -13.86 -28.40 -3.29
CA ASN A 53 -13.77 -29.25 -4.48
C ASN A 53 -15.04 -29.18 -5.34
N VAL A 54 -16.22 -29.05 -4.71
CA VAL A 54 -17.49 -28.80 -5.41
C VAL A 54 -17.45 -27.44 -6.11
N LEU A 55 -17.04 -26.39 -5.41
CA LEU A 55 -16.91 -25.05 -5.97
C LEU A 55 -15.88 -24.98 -7.10
N HIS A 56 -14.74 -25.66 -6.97
CA HIS A 56 -13.74 -25.72 -8.03
C HIS A 56 -14.28 -26.39 -9.29
N ARG A 57 -14.95 -27.56 -9.16
CA ARG A 57 -15.61 -28.23 -10.30
C ARG A 57 -16.72 -27.39 -10.93
N LEU A 58 -17.45 -26.64 -10.11
CA LEU A 58 -18.44 -25.67 -10.60
C LEU A 58 -17.78 -24.63 -11.50
N LEU A 59 -16.65 -24.06 -11.09
CA LEU A 59 -15.92 -23.09 -11.91
C LEU A 59 -15.39 -23.68 -13.23
N LEU A 60 -15.00 -24.96 -13.24
CA LEU A 60 -14.56 -25.65 -14.47
C LEU A 60 -15.69 -25.82 -15.50
N THR A 61 -16.95 -25.84 -15.05
CA THR A 61 -18.12 -26.13 -15.89
C THR A 61 -19.03 -24.91 -16.11
N ARG A 62 -19.02 -23.95 -15.18
CA ARG A 62 -19.85 -22.73 -15.15
C ARG A 62 -18.98 -21.55 -14.73
N ASP A 63 -18.36 -20.89 -15.71
CA ASP A 63 -17.31 -19.87 -15.50
C ASP A 63 -17.70 -18.40 -15.77
N PRO A 64 -18.96 -17.92 -15.66
CA PRO A 64 -19.23 -16.50 -15.81
C PRO A 64 -18.65 -15.72 -14.59
N PRO A 65 -18.18 -14.46 -14.77
CA PRO A 65 -17.60 -13.66 -13.67
C PRO A 65 -18.50 -13.53 -12.44
N ALA A 66 -19.83 -13.46 -12.65
CA ALA A 66 -20.80 -13.43 -11.56
C ALA A 66 -20.75 -14.69 -10.69
N VAL A 67 -20.61 -15.89 -11.27
CA VAL A 67 -20.49 -17.14 -10.49
C VAL A 67 -19.15 -17.16 -9.76
N GLN A 68 -18.05 -16.76 -10.42
CA GLN A 68 -16.73 -16.68 -9.79
C GLN A 68 -16.72 -15.79 -8.54
N LEU A 69 -17.41 -14.63 -8.59
CA LEU A 69 -17.52 -13.72 -7.44
C LEU A 69 -18.26 -14.38 -6.25
N HIS A 70 -19.39 -15.06 -6.52
CA HIS A 70 -20.15 -15.72 -5.47
C HIS A 70 -19.41 -16.95 -4.91
N VAL A 71 -18.72 -17.72 -5.77
CA VAL A 71 -17.84 -18.80 -5.33
C VAL A 71 -16.75 -18.25 -4.41
N THR A 72 -16.09 -17.15 -4.81
CA THR A 72 -15.03 -16.51 -4.00
C THR A 72 -15.55 -16.04 -2.64
N ALA A 73 -16.80 -15.55 -2.56
CA ALA A 73 -17.43 -15.17 -1.30
C ALA A 73 -17.65 -16.38 -0.36
N VAL A 74 -18.15 -17.51 -0.90
CA VAL A 74 -18.31 -18.76 -0.14
C VAL A 74 -16.96 -19.28 0.36
N VAL A 75 -15.92 -19.23 -0.49
CA VAL A 75 -14.55 -19.58 -0.10
C VAL A 75 -14.09 -18.69 1.04
N GLN A 76 -14.29 -17.37 0.96
CA GLN A 76 -13.86 -16.44 1.99
C GLN A 76 -14.54 -16.70 3.35
N GLU A 77 -15.85 -16.97 3.39
CA GLU A 77 -16.53 -17.33 4.63
C GLU A 77 -16.04 -18.67 5.20
N THR A 78 -15.73 -19.63 4.35
CA THR A 78 -15.16 -20.93 4.76
C THR A 78 -13.77 -20.74 5.41
N ILE A 79 -12.92 -19.91 4.80
CA ILE A 79 -11.59 -19.59 5.34
C ILE A 79 -11.68 -18.83 6.66
N ARG A 80 -12.58 -17.84 6.76
CA ARG A 80 -12.82 -17.11 8.02
C ARG A 80 -13.25 -18.04 9.14
N ALA A 81 -14.18 -18.96 8.87
CA ALA A 81 -14.64 -19.92 9.87
C ALA A 81 -13.49 -20.82 10.38
N ALA A 82 -12.64 -21.32 9.47
CA ALA A 82 -11.47 -22.11 9.83
C ALA A 82 -10.43 -21.30 10.63
N GLN A 83 -10.21 -20.02 10.26
CA GLN A 83 -9.29 -19.14 10.98
C GLN A 83 -9.78 -18.82 12.39
N ASP A 84 -11.07 -18.49 12.55
CA ASP A 84 -11.69 -18.22 13.85
C ASP A 84 -11.57 -19.44 14.77
N HIS A 85 -11.81 -20.64 14.24
CA HIS A 85 -11.65 -21.88 14.98
C HIS A 85 -10.20 -22.11 15.42
N LEU A 86 -9.23 -21.94 14.51
CA LEU A 86 -7.81 -22.10 14.83
C LEU A 86 -7.34 -21.05 15.85
N GLN A 87 -7.82 -19.81 15.76
CA GLN A 87 -7.52 -18.76 16.74
C GLN A 87 -8.09 -19.10 18.13
N GLN A 88 -9.31 -19.66 18.20
CA GLN A 88 -9.88 -20.15 19.46
C GLN A 88 -9.05 -21.29 20.06
N GLN A 89 -8.59 -22.24 19.22
CA GLN A 89 -7.68 -23.30 19.68
C GLN A 89 -6.36 -22.75 20.23
N ARG A 90 -5.76 -21.76 19.55
CA ARG A 90 -4.54 -21.06 20.02
C ARG A 90 -4.79 -20.34 21.35
N ALA A 91 -5.92 -19.67 21.50
CA ALA A 91 -6.27 -18.94 22.72
C ALA A 91 -6.55 -19.85 23.92
N ASN A 92 -7.15 -21.02 23.69
CA ASN A 92 -7.42 -21.99 24.75
C ASN A 92 -6.13 -22.66 25.23
N LYS A 93 -5.26 -23.11 24.31
CA LYS A 93 -3.95 -23.69 24.66
C LYS A 93 -3.02 -22.69 25.35
N GLY A 94 -3.10 -21.39 25.02
CA GLY A 94 -2.30 -20.35 25.67
C GLY A 94 -2.67 -20.05 27.13
N LYS A 95 -3.81 -20.55 27.62
CA LYS A 95 -4.24 -20.37 29.02
C LYS A 95 -3.80 -21.51 29.94
N ASP A 96 -3.48 -22.67 29.38
CA ASP A 96 -3.33 -23.89 30.16
C ASP A 96 -1.89 -24.22 30.57
N GLU A 97 -0.83 -23.75 29.90
CA GLU A 97 0.56 -24.06 30.33
C GLU A 97 1.64 -23.01 30.01
N GLU A 98 2.51 -22.76 31.00
CA GLU A 98 3.78 -21.98 30.94
C GLU A 98 4.95 -22.77 30.29
N SER A 99 4.71 -23.96 29.72
CA SER A 99 5.77 -24.96 29.49
C SER A 99 6.14 -25.29 28.03
N GLU A 100 5.34 -25.02 27.00
CA GLU A 100 5.69 -25.51 25.64
C GLU A 100 5.51 -24.49 24.51
N LYS A 101 6.56 -23.71 24.25
CA LYS A 101 6.67 -22.85 23.05
C LYS A 101 6.63 -23.65 21.74
N ASP A 102 7.10 -24.91 21.74
CA ASP A 102 7.17 -25.74 20.54
C ASP A 102 5.79 -26.21 20.08
N SER A 103 4.88 -26.53 21.01
CA SER A 103 3.52 -27.02 20.75
C SER A 103 2.58 -25.96 20.16
N GLN A 104 2.90 -24.67 20.27
CA GLN A 104 2.16 -23.59 19.60
C GLN A 104 2.59 -23.42 18.14
N SER A 105 3.83 -23.76 17.80
CA SER A 105 4.40 -23.55 16.46
C SER A 105 3.88 -24.55 15.40
N SER A 106 3.42 -25.72 15.87
CA SER A 106 2.85 -26.79 15.05
C SER A 106 1.33 -26.69 14.87
N LEU A 107 0.66 -25.72 15.49
CA LEU A 107 -0.79 -25.51 15.35
C LEU A 107 -1.18 -24.95 13.98
N GLY A 108 -2.06 -25.66 13.30
CA GLY A 108 -2.56 -25.35 11.96
C GLY A 108 -2.13 -26.41 10.94
N GLU A 109 -2.52 -26.21 9.69
CA GLU A 109 -2.14 -27.16 8.63
C GLU A 109 -0.63 -27.26 8.42
N GLY A 110 -0.16 -28.45 8.04
CA GLY A 110 1.25 -28.77 7.87
C GLY A 110 1.95 -29.28 9.13
N GLY A 111 1.41 -29.02 10.33
CA GLY A 111 2.02 -29.50 11.58
C GLY A 111 3.51 -29.17 11.70
N GLU A 112 4.30 -30.14 12.14
CA GLU A 112 5.76 -30.00 12.25
C GLU A 112 6.49 -30.17 10.91
N THR A 113 5.97 -31.00 10.01
CA THR A 113 6.63 -31.37 8.74
C THR A 113 6.44 -30.31 7.66
N GLY A 114 5.39 -29.50 7.76
CA GLY A 114 4.92 -28.59 6.74
C GLY A 114 4.21 -29.28 5.57
N GLU A 115 3.86 -30.56 5.69
CA GLU A 115 3.24 -31.33 4.62
C GLU A 115 1.73 -31.01 4.49
N LEU A 116 1.33 -30.59 3.30
CA LEU A 116 -0.07 -30.34 2.95
C LEU A 116 -0.54 -31.43 1.99
N VAL A 117 -1.41 -32.32 2.45
CA VAL A 117 -1.85 -33.48 1.67
C VAL A 117 -3.01 -33.10 0.73
N PRO A 118 -2.85 -33.24 -0.59
CA PRO A 118 -3.95 -32.99 -1.54
C PRO A 118 -5.19 -33.83 -1.22
N GLY A 119 -6.37 -33.22 -1.37
CA GLY A 119 -7.66 -33.86 -1.04
C GLY A 119 -7.98 -33.93 0.46
N LYS A 120 -7.06 -33.54 1.35
CA LYS A 120 -7.30 -33.40 2.80
C LYS A 120 -7.02 -32.00 3.33
N SER A 121 -6.13 -31.27 2.68
CA SER A 121 -5.72 -29.92 3.07
C SER A 121 -6.73 -28.88 2.57
N LEU A 122 -7.31 -28.09 3.48
CA LEU A 122 -8.19 -26.97 3.15
C LEU A 122 -7.38 -25.87 2.45
N VAL A 123 -6.18 -25.60 2.95
CA VAL A 123 -5.25 -24.63 2.36
C VAL A 123 -4.92 -25.00 0.91
N TYR A 124 -4.57 -26.27 0.64
CA TYR A 124 -4.25 -26.72 -0.72
C TYR A 124 -5.45 -26.62 -1.66
N ALA A 125 -6.62 -27.11 -1.23
CA ALA A 125 -7.85 -27.03 -2.03
C ALA A 125 -8.25 -25.57 -2.33
N THR A 126 -8.03 -24.67 -1.38
CA THR A 126 -8.26 -23.23 -1.59
C THR A 126 -7.27 -22.65 -2.59
N MET A 127 -5.97 -22.93 -2.43
CA MET A 127 -4.96 -22.46 -3.37
C MET A 127 -5.24 -22.91 -4.80
N GLU A 128 -5.64 -24.17 -4.99
CA GLU A 128 -5.98 -24.71 -6.32
C GLU A 128 -7.09 -23.88 -6.99
N LEU A 129 -8.18 -23.63 -6.25
CA LEU A 129 -9.30 -22.81 -6.72
C LEU A 129 -8.88 -21.35 -7.00
N LEU A 130 -8.13 -20.73 -6.10
CA LEU A 130 -7.70 -19.33 -6.27
C LEU A 130 -6.69 -19.16 -7.42
N VAL A 131 -5.79 -20.12 -7.60
CA VAL A 131 -4.86 -20.14 -8.75
C VAL A 131 -5.63 -20.31 -10.05
N PHE A 132 -6.65 -21.16 -10.08
CA PHE A 132 -7.53 -21.29 -11.25
C PHE A 132 -8.14 -19.94 -11.64
N ILE A 133 -8.73 -19.22 -10.67
CA ILE A 133 -9.31 -17.89 -10.90
C ILE A 133 -8.24 -16.89 -11.38
N LEU A 134 -7.08 -16.84 -10.71
CA LEU A 134 -6.02 -15.91 -11.09
C LEU A 134 -5.49 -16.16 -12.50
N VAL A 135 -5.15 -17.39 -12.86
CA VAL A 135 -4.60 -17.73 -14.19
C VAL A 135 -5.65 -17.53 -15.28
N ARG A 136 -6.95 -17.65 -14.96
CA ARG A 136 -8.04 -17.39 -15.89
C ARG A 136 -8.12 -15.91 -16.30
N HIS A 137 -7.90 -14.99 -15.36
CA HIS A 137 -7.96 -13.53 -15.60
C HIS A 137 -6.59 -12.92 -15.91
N LEU A 138 -5.51 -13.56 -15.47
CA LEU A 138 -4.11 -13.15 -15.65
C LEU A 138 -3.28 -14.35 -16.11
N PRO A 139 -3.43 -14.81 -17.36
CA PRO A 139 -2.74 -15.99 -17.89
C PRO A 139 -1.20 -15.86 -17.87
N GLN A 140 -0.68 -14.63 -17.81
CA GLN A 140 0.75 -14.32 -17.73
C GLN A 140 1.41 -14.75 -16.39
N LEU A 141 0.60 -15.07 -15.37
CA LEU A 141 1.08 -15.65 -14.12
C LEU A 141 1.55 -17.10 -14.30
N ASN A 142 1.10 -17.79 -15.34
CA ASN A 142 1.55 -19.14 -15.64
C ASN A 142 2.92 -19.09 -16.32
N SER A 143 3.97 -19.54 -15.63
CA SER A 143 5.35 -19.55 -16.14
C SER A 143 5.49 -20.32 -17.47
N ARG A 144 4.69 -21.38 -17.67
CA ARG A 144 4.72 -22.18 -18.90
C ARG A 144 4.26 -21.41 -20.14
N VAL A 145 3.46 -20.35 -19.96
CA VAL A 145 2.98 -19.50 -21.06
C VAL A 145 4.11 -18.59 -21.58
N LYS A 146 5.12 -18.27 -20.75
CA LYS A 146 6.28 -17.44 -21.14
C LYS A 146 7.32 -18.20 -21.97
N GLU A 147 7.38 -19.53 -21.84
CA GLU A 147 8.38 -20.37 -22.51
C GLU A 147 7.94 -20.86 -23.90
N SER A 148 6.68 -20.61 -24.29
CA SER A 148 6.12 -21.13 -25.53
C SER A 148 6.38 -20.17 -26.71
N PRO A 149 7.16 -20.57 -27.74
CA PRO A 149 7.55 -19.70 -28.86
C PRO A 149 6.39 -19.31 -29.78
N SER A 150 5.22 -19.95 -29.62
CA SER A 150 4.01 -19.72 -30.42
C SER A 150 3.01 -18.74 -29.80
N HIS A 151 3.24 -18.26 -28.57
CA HIS A 151 2.37 -17.27 -27.93
C HIS A 151 2.95 -15.86 -28.11
N VAL A 152 2.20 -14.99 -28.79
CA VAL A 152 2.48 -13.55 -28.80
C VAL A 152 2.51 -13.07 -27.34
N PRO A 153 3.53 -12.33 -26.89
CA PRO A 153 3.56 -11.75 -25.55
C PRO A 153 2.26 -10.97 -25.33
N LEU A 154 1.39 -11.49 -24.46
CA LEU A 154 0.17 -10.78 -24.08
C LEU A 154 0.63 -9.51 -23.38
N ARG A 155 0.35 -8.35 -23.98
CA ARG A 155 0.57 -7.08 -23.28
C ARG A 155 -0.30 -7.05 -22.02
N PRO A 156 0.18 -6.45 -20.91
CA PRO A 156 -0.67 -6.17 -19.76
C PRO A 156 -1.92 -5.41 -20.24
N GLN A 157 -3.08 -6.06 -20.15
CA GLN A 157 -4.36 -5.45 -20.53
C GLN A 157 -5.06 -4.99 -19.27
N ARG A 158 -5.73 -3.83 -19.37
CA ARG A 158 -6.61 -3.37 -18.30
C ARG A 158 -7.73 -4.39 -18.13
N LEU A 159 -7.87 -4.89 -16.90
CA LEU A 159 -8.96 -5.77 -16.52
C LEU A 159 -10.29 -5.02 -16.58
N SER A 160 -11.37 -5.73 -16.87
CA SER A 160 -12.73 -5.21 -16.63
C SER A 160 -12.93 -4.95 -15.13
N GLU A 161 -13.91 -4.13 -14.76
CA GLU A 161 -14.17 -3.83 -13.35
C GLU A 161 -14.51 -5.10 -12.54
N GLU A 162 -15.30 -6.02 -13.13
CA GLU A 162 -15.65 -7.30 -12.50
C GLU A 162 -14.42 -8.19 -12.31
N SER A 163 -13.57 -8.33 -13.34
CA SER A 163 -12.31 -9.08 -13.26
C SER A 163 -11.35 -8.47 -12.25
N ALA A 164 -11.25 -7.14 -12.19
CA ALA A 164 -10.42 -6.43 -11.23
C ALA A 164 -10.88 -6.68 -9.79
N ARG A 165 -12.18 -6.67 -9.54
CA ARG A 165 -12.77 -7.00 -8.23
C ARG A 165 -12.52 -8.44 -7.83
N LEU A 166 -12.68 -9.37 -8.77
CA LEU A 166 -12.44 -10.78 -8.53
C LEU A 166 -10.95 -11.07 -8.23
N VAL A 167 -10.03 -10.52 -9.02
CA VAL A 167 -8.58 -10.67 -8.78
C VAL A 167 -8.20 -10.09 -7.41
N ALA A 168 -8.75 -8.92 -7.05
CA ALA A 168 -8.49 -8.31 -5.76
C ALA A 168 -8.98 -9.18 -4.58
N ASN A 169 -10.21 -9.70 -4.66
CA ASN A 169 -10.74 -10.62 -3.65
C ASN A 169 -9.89 -11.90 -3.55
N THR A 170 -9.51 -12.48 -4.69
CA THR A 170 -8.68 -13.68 -4.77
C THR A 170 -7.31 -13.47 -4.11
N VAL A 171 -6.64 -12.35 -4.39
CA VAL A 171 -5.38 -11.95 -3.77
C VAL A 171 -5.52 -11.76 -2.26
N SER A 172 -6.63 -11.19 -1.82
CA SER A 172 -6.88 -10.94 -0.39
C SER A 172 -7.01 -12.27 0.38
N ILE A 173 -7.75 -13.24 -0.15
CA ILE A 173 -7.85 -14.58 0.44
C ILE A 173 -6.49 -15.30 0.42
N LEU A 174 -5.76 -15.23 -0.70
CA LEU A 174 -4.42 -15.83 -0.81
C LEU A 174 -3.45 -15.32 0.27
N ALA A 175 -3.48 -14.03 0.58
CA ALA A 175 -2.62 -13.44 1.60
C ALA A 175 -2.97 -13.87 3.03
N GLU A 176 -4.21 -14.28 3.27
CA GLU A 176 -4.72 -14.74 4.56
C GLU A 176 -4.50 -16.26 4.79
N LEU A 177 -4.32 -17.05 3.73
CA LEU A 177 -4.12 -18.50 3.83
C LEU A 177 -2.99 -18.95 4.76
N PRO A 178 -1.82 -18.27 4.83
CA PRO A 178 -0.77 -18.65 5.77
C PRO A 178 -1.22 -18.65 7.24
N LEU A 179 -2.27 -17.91 7.60
CA LEU A 179 -2.79 -17.85 8.97
C LEU A 179 -3.44 -19.17 9.44
N LEU A 180 -3.90 -20.00 8.49
CA LEU A 180 -4.42 -21.35 8.73
C LEU A 180 -3.33 -22.40 8.91
N CYS A 181 -2.08 -22.04 8.59
CA CYS A 181 -0.96 -22.97 8.64
C CYS A 181 -0.24 -22.90 9.99
N SER A 182 0.43 -23.99 10.31
CA SER A 182 1.61 -24.02 11.18
C SER A 182 2.76 -23.20 10.57
N ALA A 183 3.82 -22.94 11.35
CA ALA A 183 5.00 -22.24 10.83
C ALA A 183 5.64 -22.99 9.64
N ALA A 184 5.79 -24.31 9.75
CA ALA A 184 6.34 -25.15 8.69
C ALA A 184 5.42 -25.21 7.46
N GLY A 185 4.10 -25.39 7.67
CA GLY A 185 3.11 -25.44 6.60
C GLY A 185 3.00 -24.12 5.82
N GLY A 186 3.07 -22.98 6.52
CA GLY A 186 3.04 -21.68 5.84
C GLY A 186 4.27 -21.49 4.95
N MET A 187 5.44 -21.95 5.38
CA MET A 187 6.65 -21.90 4.53
C MET A 187 6.61 -22.83 3.30
N THR A 188 5.69 -23.80 3.26
CA THR A 188 5.42 -24.62 2.08
C THR A 188 4.67 -23.83 1.01
N ILE A 189 3.72 -22.97 1.40
CA ILE A 189 2.86 -22.23 0.46
C ILE A 189 3.33 -20.82 0.14
N LEU A 190 4.02 -20.16 1.09
CA LEU A 190 4.39 -18.75 1.01
C LEU A 190 5.18 -18.38 -0.26
N PRO A 191 6.13 -19.20 -0.77
CA PRO A 191 6.79 -18.91 -2.04
C PRO A 191 5.82 -18.74 -3.20
N THR A 192 4.85 -19.65 -3.32
CA THR A 192 3.81 -19.59 -4.36
C THR A 192 2.86 -18.41 -4.15
N VAL A 193 2.42 -18.17 -2.91
CA VAL A 193 1.54 -17.04 -2.57
C VAL A 193 2.22 -15.71 -2.91
N LEU A 194 3.46 -15.48 -2.47
CA LEU A 194 4.19 -14.25 -2.77
C LEU A 194 4.50 -14.11 -4.26
N PHE A 195 4.81 -15.20 -4.97
CA PHE A 195 4.97 -15.19 -6.42
C PHE A 195 3.69 -14.71 -7.12
N LEU A 196 2.53 -15.25 -6.74
CA LEU A 196 1.24 -14.85 -7.31
C LEU A 196 0.91 -13.39 -6.99
N ILE A 197 1.04 -12.96 -5.74
CA ILE A 197 0.72 -11.60 -5.32
C ILE A 197 1.64 -10.57 -6.00
N THR A 198 2.95 -10.84 -6.03
CA THR A 198 3.91 -9.95 -6.74
C THR A 198 3.71 -9.99 -8.25
N GLY A 199 3.29 -11.12 -8.81
CA GLY A 199 2.89 -11.24 -10.21
C GLY A 199 1.64 -10.44 -10.54
N VAL A 200 0.61 -10.46 -9.68
CA VAL A 200 -0.59 -9.62 -9.85
C VAL A 200 -0.21 -8.15 -9.78
N LEU A 201 0.63 -7.74 -8.82
CA LEU A 201 1.15 -6.38 -8.76
C LEU A 201 1.85 -6.00 -10.07
N ARG A 202 2.75 -6.86 -10.56
CA ARG A 202 3.44 -6.66 -11.84
C ARG A 202 2.46 -6.46 -12.98
N ASP A 203 1.47 -7.34 -13.14
CA ASP A 203 0.64 -7.37 -14.34
C ASP A 203 -0.53 -6.36 -14.31
N THR A 204 -0.88 -5.84 -13.12
CA THR A 204 -2.03 -4.93 -12.95
C THR A 204 -1.64 -3.49 -12.57
N ALA A 205 -0.37 -3.22 -12.25
CA ALA A 205 0.17 -1.87 -12.02
C ALA A 205 0.28 -1.10 -13.35
N ILE A 206 -0.88 -0.67 -13.87
CA ILE A 206 -1.03 0.10 -15.10
C ILE A 206 -1.48 1.52 -14.74
N LYS A 207 -0.83 2.52 -15.33
CA LYS A 207 -1.13 3.94 -15.08
C LYS A 207 -2.56 4.27 -15.49
N THR A 208 -3.30 4.83 -14.55
CA THR A 208 -4.67 5.33 -14.73
C THR A 208 -4.64 6.83 -15.00
N PRO A 209 -5.59 7.39 -15.78
CA PRO A 209 -5.58 8.81 -16.14
C PRO A 209 -5.79 9.73 -14.93
N ASP A 210 -6.43 9.24 -13.87
CA ASP A 210 -6.68 9.95 -12.62
C ASP A 210 -5.63 9.63 -11.53
N ASN A 211 -4.58 8.86 -11.85
CA ASN A 211 -3.58 8.35 -10.92
C ASN A 211 -4.18 7.57 -9.73
N SER A 212 -5.38 6.99 -9.90
CA SER A 212 -5.97 6.07 -8.94
C SER A 212 -5.23 4.73 -8.94
N VAL A 213 -5.09 4.13 -7.76
CA VAL A 213 -4.49 2.80 -7.63
C VAL A 213 -5.54 1.75 -7.99
N PRO A 214 -5.30 0.88 -9.00
CA PRO A 214 -6.23 -0.18 -9.35
C PRO A 214 -6.52 -1.11 -8.17
N LEU A 215 -7.75 -1.62 -8.08
CA LEU A 215 -8.16 -2.48 -6.96
C LEU A 215 -7.28 -3.74 -6.78
N PRO A 216 -6.88 -4.48 -7.85
CA PRO A 216 -5.92 -5.58 -7.72
C PRO A 216 -4.56 -5.17 -7.14
N VAL A 217 -4.08 -3.98 -7.50
CA VAL A 217 -2.81 -3.44 -7.00
C VAL A 217 -2.91 -3.13 -5.52
N ALA A 218 -3.99 -2.48 -5.10
CA ALA A 218 -4.24 -2.20 -3.68
C ALA A 218 -4.31 -3.50 -2.86
N ALA A 219 -5.01 -4.52 -3.37
CA ALA A 219 -5.08 -5.84 -2.75
C ALA A 219 -3.70 -6.51 -2.68
N ALA A 220 -2.89 -6.42 -3.75
CA ALA A 220 -1.56 -7.02 -3.78
C ALA A 220 -0.58 -6.35 -2.79
N LEU A 221 -0.56 -5.01 -2.74
CA LEU A 221 0.23 -4.26 -1.77
C LEU A 221 -0.19 -4.59 -0.33
N GLN A 222 -1.50 -4.66 -0.08
CA GLN A 222 -2.01 -5.04 1.24
C GLN A 222 -1.67 -6.50 1.58
N GLY A 223 -1.77 -7.42 0.62
CA GLY A 223 -1.41 -8.82 0.81
C GLY A 223 0.08 -9.01 1.14
N ILE A 224 0.98 -8.30 0.44
CA ILE A 224 2.42 -8.25 0.76
C ILE A 224 2.62 -7.78 2.21
N LYS A 225 1.94 -6.70 2.61
CA LYS A 225 2.04 -6.17 3.99
C LYS A 225 1.54 -7.19 5.03
N VAL A 226 0.38 -7.82 4.80
CA VAL A 226 -0.18 -8.84 5.70
C VAL A 226 0.80 -9.98 5.89
N ILE A 227 1.38 -10.50 4.81
CA ILE A 227 2.37 -11.57 4.88
C ILE A 227 3.61 -11.12 5.66
N LEU A 228 4.22 -9.99 5.30
CA LEU A 228 5.48 -9.54 5.91
C LEU A 228 5.35 -9.18 7.39
N THR A 229 4.15 -8.76 7.83
CA THR A 229 3.87 -8.45 9.23
C THR A 229 3.36 -9.66 10.04
N SER A 230 3.29 -10.84 9.42
CA SER A 230 2.81 -12.07 10.05
C SER A 230 3.65 -12.44 11.28
N PRO A 231 3.04 -12.98 12.35
CA PRO A 231 3.76 -13.55 13.49
C PRO A 231 4.77 -14.64 13.10
N MET A 232 4.56 -15.30 11.96
CA MET A 232 5.47 -16.31 11.41
C MET A 232 6.89 -15.76 11.17
N ALA A 233 7.03 -14.47 10.89
CA ALA A 233 8.32 -13.81 10.69
C ALA A 233 9.23 -13.82 11.93
N ARG A 234 8.71 -14.24 13.09
CA ARG A 234 9.44 -14.27 14.36
C ARG A 234 9.76 -15.70 14.82
N VAL A 235 9.37 -16.71 14.06
CA VAL A 235 9.57 -18.12 14.43
C VAL A 235 10.98 -18.55 14.02
N GLU A 236 11.82 -18.84 15.01
CA GLU A 236 13.25 -19.12 14.82
C GLU A 236 13.51 -20.30 13.88
N SER A 237 12.70 -21.36 13.97
CA SER A 237 12.88 -22.59 13.17
C SER A 237 12.79 -22.38 11.65
N ILE A 238 12.08 -21.34 11.20
CA ILE A 238 11.90 -21.02 9.78
C ILE A 238 12.67 -19.77 9.33
N GLN A 239 13.38 -19.10 10.23
CA GLN A 239 13.93 -17.76 9.99
C GLN A 239 14.86 -17.69 8.77
N THR A 240 15.68 -18.72 8.53
CA THR A 240 16.59 -18.78 7.37
C THR A 240 15.82 -18.82 6.05
N ARG A 241 14.80 -19.69 5.96
CA ARG A 241 13.96 -19.81 4.75
C ARG A 241 13.10 -18.56 4.56
N TRP A 242 12.56 -18.01 5.65
CA TRP A 242 11.82 -16.74 5.65
C TRP A 242 12.67 -15.60 5.11
N THR A 243 13.89 -15.43 5.64
CA THR A 243 14.84 -14.39 5.20
C THR A 243 15.17 -14.53 3.71
N ALA A 244 15.44 -15.75 3.23
CA ALA A 244 15.69 -15.99 1.82
C ALA A 244 14.48 -15.64 0.94
N LEU A 245 13.27 -16.01 1.38
CA LEU A 245 12.03 -15.71 0.68
C LEU A 245 11.77 -14.20 0.59
N VAL A 246 11.83 -13.47 1.70
CA VAL A 246 11.67 -12.01 1.73
C VAL A 246 12.64 -11.32 0.78
N ARG A 247 13.92 -11.71 0.83
CA ARG A 247 14.97 -11.17 -0.04
C ARG A 247 14.69 -11.46 -1.52
N SER A 248 14.29 -12.69 -1.84
CA SER A 248 13.95 -13.09 -3.21
C SER A 248 12.72 -12.34 -3.73
N SER A 249 11.68 -12.19 -2.91
CA SER A 249 10.47 -11.45 -3.30
C SER A 249 10.75 -9.97 -3.53
N LEU A 250 11.57 -9.33 -2.69
CA LEU A 250 12.01 -7.95 -2.93
C LEU A 250 12.84 -7.85 -4.22
N ALA A 251 13.73 -8.82 -4.47
CA ALA A 251 14.50 -8.87 -5.72
C ALA A 251 13.56 -8.92 -6.95
N SER A 252 12.53 -9.75 -6.93
CA SER A 252 11.53 -9.81 -8.02
C SER A 252 10.77 -8.51 -8.18
N VAL A 253 10.36 -7.84 -7.10
CA VAL A 253 9.72 -6.50 -7.18
C VAL A 253 10.66 -5.45 -7.78
N LEU A 254 11.95 -5.49 -7.41
CA LEU A 254 12.97 -4.61 -7.98
C LEU A 254 13.19 -4.90 -9.48
N GLU A 255 13.14 -6.16 -9.90
CA GLU A 255 13.21 -6.55 -11.30
C GLU A 255 12.00 -6.06 -12.08
N TYR A 256 10.78 -6.30 -11.57
CA TYR A 256 9.52 -5.90 -12.20
C TYR A 256 9.33 -4.39 -12.31
N SER A 257 10.03 -3.60 -11.49
CA SER A 257 10.00 -2.13 -11.48
C SER A 257 11.05 -1.50 -12.39
N GLN A 258 11.82 -2.29 -13.14
CA GLN A 258 12.72 -1.76 -14.15
C GLN A 258 11.93 -1.15 -15.31
N PRO A 259 12.39 -0.02 -15.86
CA PRO A 259 11.80 0.51 -17.08
C PRO A 259 11.99 -0.51 -18.20
N ASP A 260 10.88 -0.90 -18.82
CA ASP A 260 10.79 -1.90 -19.88
C ASP A 260 9.98 -1.30 -21.03
N GLU A 261 10.60 -1.20 -22.22
CA GLU A 261 9.96 -0.65 -23.42
C GLU A 261 8.70 -1.43 -23.83
N SER A 262 8.58 -2.70 -23.42
CA SER A 262 7.40 -3.51 -23.66
C SER A 262 6.20 -3.12 -22.77
N ARG A 263 6.43 -2.31 -21.73
CA ARG A 263 5.43 -1.90 -20.72
C ARG A 263 5.46 -0.38 -20.48
N PRO A 264 5.17 0.45 -21.49
CA PRO A 264 5.23 1.92 -21.36
C PRO A 264 4.19 2.48 -20.38
N ASP A 265 3.08 1.77 -20.17
CA ASP A 265 1.99 2.20 -19.29
C ASP A 265 2.15 1.72 -17.83
N MET A 266 3.33 1.24 -17.42
CA MET A 266 3.55 0.79 -16.05
C MET A 266 3.35 1.93 -15.04
N ASP A 267 2.58 1.68 -13.98
CA ASP A 267 2.47 2.63 -12.88
C ASP A 267 3.68 2.54 -11.94
N GLU A 268 4.64 3.45 -12.16
CA GLU A 268 5.85 3.58 -11.34
C GLU A 268 5.55 3.78 -9.86
N VAL A 269 4.47 4.50 -9.50
CA VAL A 269 4.13 4.79 -8.10
C VAL A 269 3.71 3.52 -7.37
N SER A 270 2.86 2.70 -8.00
CA SER A 270 2.43 1.43 -7.42
C SER A 270 3.60 0.47 -7.19
N MET A 271 4.50 0.37 -8.18
CA MET A 271 5.71 -0.45 -8.05
C MET A 271 6.67 0.07 -6.98
N LEU A 272 6.87 1.40 -6.92
CA LEU A 272 7.70 2.03 -5.91
C LEU A 272 7.13 1.84 -4.50
N THR A 273 5.80 1.86 -4.35
CA THR A 273 5.10 1.69 -3.05
C THR A 273 5.36 0.32 -2.42
N ALA A 274 5.58 -0.73 -3.23
CA ALA A 274 5.91 -2.06 -2.71
C ALA A 274 7.25 -2.07 -1.97
N ILE A 275 8.24 -1.29 -2.40
CA ILE A 275 9.60 -1.32 -1.82
C ILE A 275 9.62 -0.93 -0.33
N PRO A 276 9.05 0.21 0.11
CA PRO A 276 8.89 0.52 1.53
C PRO A 276 8.17 -0.55 2.32
N LEU A 277 7.19 -1.28 1.77
CA LEU A 277 6.50 -2.33 2.53
C LEU A 277 7.48 -3.41 3.00
N PHE A 278 8.42 -3.81 2.13
CA PHE A 278 9.51 -4.71 2.50
C PHE A 278 10.47 -4.07 3.50
N LEU A 279 10.94 -2.86 3.21
CA LEU A 279 11.93 -2.18 4.06
C LEU A 279 11.42 -1.93 5.48
N LEU A 280 10.15 -1.55 5.63
CA LEU A 280 9.55 -1.20 6.92
C LEU A 280 9.06 -2.44 7.68
N SER A 281 8.58 -3.47 6.99
CA SER A 281 8.00 -4.65 7.65
C SER A 281 9.02 -5.76 7.92
N ALA A 282 10.06 -5.88 7.10
CA ALA A 282 11.06 -6.94 7.17
C ALA A 282 12.49 -6.36 7.19
N SER A 283 12.70 -5.32 8.00
CA SER A 283 13.98 -4.61 8.06
C SER A 283 15.14 -5.52 8.49
N ASN A 284 14.90 -6.44 9.43
CA ASN A 284 15.93 -7.34 9.97
C ASN A 284 16.48 -8.29 8.91
N GLU A 285 15.61 -8.72 7.99
CA GLU A 285 15.96 -9.61 6.89
C GLU A 285 16.79 -8.88 5.82
N LEU A 286 16.65 -7.56 5.69
CA LEU A 286 17.19 -6.78 4.57
C LEU A 286 18.45 -5.98 4.90
N VAL A 287 18.65 -5.61 6.17
CA VAL A 287 19.85 -4.88 6.61
C VAL A 287 21.11 -5.69 6.28
N GLY A 288 22.12 -5.01 5.73
CA GLY A 288 23.40 -5.61 5.34
C GLY A 288 23.43 -6.25 3.95
N VAL A 289 22.28 -6.36 3.25
CA VAL A 289 22.23 -6.92 1.88
C VAL A 289 22.47 -5.82 0.84
N VAL A 290 23.74 -5.60 0.49
CA VAL A 290 24.19 -4.47 -0.35
C VAL A 290 23.50 -4.42 -1.73
N VAL A 291 23.32 -5.56 -2.40
CA VAL A 291 22.71 -5.61 -3.74
C VAL A 291 21.27 -5.13 -3.73
N LEU A 292 20.46 -5.61 -2.77
CA LEU A 292 19.06 -5.19 -2.61
C LEU A 292 18.97 -3.72 -2.17
N GLN A 293 19.80 -3.32 -1.22
CA GLN A 293 19.86 -1.93 -0.76
C GLN A 293 20.15 -0.98 -1.93
N LYS A 294 21.17 -1.30 -2.74
CA LYS A 294 21.52 -0.52 -3.94
C LYS A 294 20.35 -0.47 -4.93
N GLY A 295 19.72 -1.61 -5.21
CA GLY A 295 18.56 -1.68 -6.10
C GLY A 295 17.41 -0.78 -5.62
N CYS A 296 17.08 -0.80 -4.33
CA CYS A 296 16.06 0.09 -3.75
C CYS A 296 16.46 1.57 -3.87
N ILE A 297 17.70 1.92 -3.53
CA ILE A 297 18.22 3.29 -3.64
C ILE A 297 18.13 3.79 -5.09
N ASP A 298 18.51 2.96 -6.06
CA ASP A 298 18.48 3.31 -7.46
C ASP A 298 17.03 3.55 -7.95
N ARG A 299 16.04 2.78 -7.46
CA ARG A 299 14.62 3.03 -7.76
C ARG A 299 14.12 4.36 -7.20
N PHE A 300 14.43 4.67 -5.93
CA PHE A 300 14.09 5.98 -5.38
C PHE A 300 14.80 7.13 -6.10
N ARG A 301 16.07 6.94 -6.48
CA ARG A 301 16.83 7.93 -7.26
C ARG A 301 16.14 8.21 -8.60
N ASN A 302 15.74 7.16 -9.31
CA ASN A 302 15.04 7.30 -10.58
C ASN A 302 13.70 8.01 -10.41
N ALA A 303 12.91 7.65 -9.39
CA ALA A 303 11.63 8.29 -9.10
C ALA A 303 11.77 9.78 -8.72
N LEU A 304 12.81 10.15 -7.95
CA LEU A 304 13.14 11.55 -7.68
C LEU A 304 13.51 12.32 -8.97
N ASN A 305 14.14 11.64 -9.93
CA ASN A 305 14.54 12.19 -11.23
C ASN A 305 13.46 12.11 -12.31
N SER A 306 12.31 11.50 -12.03
CA SER A 306 11.20 11.38 -12.97
C SER A 306 10.73 12.75 -13.45
N SER A 307 10.29 12.85 -14.71
CA SER A 307 9.65 14.06 -15.23
C SER A 307 8.21 14.24 -14.73
N ASP A 308 7.61 13.20 -14.15
CA ASP A 308 6.25 13.24 -13.62
C ASP A 308 6.24 13.79 -12.17
N PRO A 309 5.62 14.96 -11.92
CA PRO A 309 5.53 15.54 -10.58
C PRO A 309 4.79 14.64 -9.59
N TRP A 310 3.84 13.82 -10.04
CA TRP A 310 3.13 12.87 -9.19
C TRP A 310 4.06 11.79 -8.64
N VAL A 311 4.91 11.23 -9.52
CA VAL A 311 5.92 10.23 -9.13
C VAL A 311 6.89 10.83 -8.12
N GLN A 312 7.36 12.06 -8.36
CA GLN A 312 8.24 12.76 -7.41
C GLN A 312 7.57 12.98 -6.05
N ALA A 313 6.34 13.51 -6.02
CA ALA A 313 5.60 13.76 -4.78
C ALA A 313 5.41 12.47 -3.96
N ARG A 314 5.02 11.38 -4.62
CA ARG A 314 4.88 10.06 -3.98
C ARG A 314 6.21 9.51 -3.51
N CYS A 315 7.27 9.65 -4.29
CA CYS A 315 8.61 9.27 -3.89
C CYS A 315 9.05 9.96 -2.59
N TYR A 316 8.82 11.27 -2.45
CA TYR A 316 9.10 11.99 -1.20
C TYR A 316 8.31 11.43 -0.01
N GLN A 317 7.01 11.18 -0.17
CA GLN A 317 6.17 10.60 0.89
C GLN A 317 6.65 9.19 1.31
N LEU A 318 7.04 8.36 0.35
CA LEU A 318 7.57 7.03 0.64
C LEU A 318 8.94 7.12 1.33
N LEU A 319 9.84 7.99 0.87
CA LEU A 319 11.14 8.22 1.51
C LEU A 319 11.01 8.74 2.94
N LEU A 320 10.01 9.59 3.21
CA LEU A 320 9.71 10.04 4.56
C LEU A 320 9.55 8.85 5.52
N SER A 321 8.74 7.85 5.13
CA SER A 321 8.50 6.67 5.94
C SER A 321 9.76 5.82 6.16
N VAL A 322 10.61 5.67 5.13
CA VAL A 322 11.89 4.94 5.22
C VAL A 322 12.87 5.68 6.13
N PHE A 323 12.96 7.00 6.03
CA PHE A 323 13.87 7.81 6.85
C PHE A 323 13.43 7.78 8.32
N GLN A 324 12.13 7.80 8.59
CA GLN A 324 11.57 7.74 9.94
C GLN A 324 11.68 6.37 10.61
N HIS A 325 12.08 5.33 9.89
CA HIS A 325 12.16 3.99 10.44
C HIS A 325 13.07 3.94 11.68
N SER A 326 12.62 3.24 12.74
CA SER A 326 13.31 3.19 14.03
C SER A 326 14.69 2.53 13.96
N ASN A 327 14.84 1.52 13.10
CA ASN A 327 16.13 0.88 12.84
C ASN A 327 17.04 1.80 12.00
N ARG A 328 18.09 2.34 12.64
CA ARG A 328 19.08 3.23 12.01
C ARG A 328 20.01 2.51 11.04
N ALA A 329 20.27 1.23 11.24
CA ALA A 329 21.05 0.43 10.28
C ALA A 329 20.35 0.33 8.92
N LEU A 330 19.01 0.43 8.91
CA LEU A 330 18.22 0.55 7.68
C LEU A 330 18.16 2.00 7.19
N SER A 331 17.72 2.96 7.99
CA SER A 331 17.42 4.32 7.50
C SER A 331 18.65 5.14 7.10
N THR A 332 19.76 5.04 7.83
CA THR A 332 20.96 5.86 7.63
C THR A 332 21.56 5.76 6.21
N PRO A 333 21.76 4.56 5.62
CA PRO A 333 22.23 4.43 4.23
C PRO A 333 21.33 5.13 3.20
N TYR A 334 20.01 5.06 3.34
CA TYR A 334 19.08 5.72 2.41
C TYR A 334 19.12 7.24 2.57
N ILE A 335 19.21 7.75 3.81
CA ILE A 335 19.37 9.17 4.07
C ILE A 335 20.66 9.69 3.41
N HIS A 336 21.80 9.05 3.64
CA HIS A 336 23.07 9.48 3.05
C HIS A 336 23.08 9.42 1.52
N ALA A 337 22.44 8.41 0.92
CA ALA A 337 22.42 8.23 -0.52
C ALA A 337 21.43 9.15 -1.27
N LEU A 338 20.32 9.53 -0.63
CA LEU A 338 19.20 10.20 -1.32
C LEU A 338 18.96 11.63 -0.84
N ALA A 339 19.24 11.97 0.42
CA ALA A 339 19.02 13.33 0.92
C ALA A 339 19.82 14.40 0.15
N PRO A 340 21.09 14.19 -0.26
CA PRO A 340 21.80 15.18 -1.07
C PRO A 340 21.10 15.52 -2.39
N LEU A 341 20.62 14.49 -3.11
CA LEU A 341 19.88 14.67 -4.37
C LEU A 341 18.57 15.44 -4.15
N MET A 342 17.86 15.13 -3.06
CA MET A 342 16.63 15.84 -2.70
C MET A 342 16.91 17.32 -2.43
N VAL A 343 17.96 17.64 -1.67
CA VAL A 343 18.37 19.02 -1.38
C VAL A 343 18.75 19.76 -2.67
N GLU A 344 19.49 19.12 -3.57
CA GLU A 344 19.85 19.69 -4.88
C GLU A 344 18.60 20.05 -5.69
N LYS A 345 17.63 19.13 -5.78
CA LYS A 345 16.36 19.36 -6.48
C LYS A 345 15.54 20.49 -5.87
N LEU A 346 15.45 20.55 -4.55
CA LEU A 346 14.71 21.61 -3.86
C LEU A 346 15.38 22.97 -4.07
N LYS A 347 16.72 23.04 -4.03
CA LYS A 347 17.44 24.28 -4.36
C LYS A 347 17.23 24.72 -5.81
N ALA A 348 17.09 23.80 -6.76
CA ALA A 348 16.85 24.12 -8.17
C ALA A 348 15.52 24.86 -8.41
N VAL A 349 14.55 24.74 -7.49
CA VAL A 349 13.24 25.41 -7.57
C VAL A 349 13.36 26.94 -7.57
N GLU A 350 14.42 27.50 -6.98
CA GLU A 350 14.69 28.94 -7.06
C GLU A 350 14.81 29.41 -8.51
N ARG A 351 15.51 28.61 -9.35
CA ARG A 351 15.76 28.92 -10.76
C ARG A 351 14.60 28.49 -11.66
N SER A 352 13.92 27.39 -11.31
CA SER A 352 12.79 26.83 -12.04
C SER A 352 11.60 26.65 -11.11
N ARG A 353 10.86 27.74 -10.89
CA ARG A 353 9.66 27.73 -10.04
C ARG A 353 8.58 26.79 -10.62
N PRO A 354 7.75 26.17 -9.78
CA PRO A 354 6.68 25.27 -10.23
C PRO A 354 5.67 26.02 -11.10
N GLY A 355 5.36 25.44 -12.25
CA GLY A 355 4.35 25.92 -13.19
C GLY A 355 2.95 25.33 -12.94
N SER A 356 2.87 24.19 -12.24
CA SER A 356 1.63 23.48 -11.96
C SER A 356 1.41 23.22 -10.48
N ALA A 357 0.15 22.96 -10.08
CA ALA A 357 -0.18 22.57 -8.71
C ALA A 357 0.47 21.24 -8.30
N ALA A 358 0.65 20.31 -9.24
CA ALA A 358 1.31 19.03 -9.01
C ALA A 358 2.82 19.19 -8.72
N GLU A 359 3.51 20.05 -9.48
CA GLU A 359 4.91 20.40 -9.19
C GLU A 359 5.06 21.09 -7.83
N LEU A 360 4.15 22.02 -7.51
CA LEU A 360 4.14 22.65 -6.20
C LEU A 360 3.96 21.61 -5.08
N GLN A 361 3.05 20.66 -5.24
CA GLN A 361 2.86 19.58 -4.28
C GLN A 361 4.15 18.75 -4.12
N ALA A 362 4.82 18.38 -5.20
CA ALA A 362 6.09 17.64 -5.14
C ALA A 362 7.17 18.40 -4.33
N VAL A 363 7.30 19.71 -4.55
CA VAL A 363 8.21 20.57 -3.78
C VAL A 363 7.82 20.60 -2.30
N GLN A 364 6.53 20.73 -2.00
CA GLN A 364 6.03 20.75 -0.61
C GLN A 364 6.32 19.43 0.11
N GLU A 365 6.13 18.28 -0.55
CA GLU A 365 6.48 16.98 0.02
C GLU A 365 7.99 16.88 0.26
N GLY A 366 8.82 17.33 -0.68
CA GLY A 366 10.27 17.35 -0.50
C GLY A 366 10.73 18.17 0.70
N ILE A 367 10.14 19.36 0.91
CA ILE A 367 10.39 20.20 2.09
C ILE A 367 9.97 19.47 3.38
N ARG A 368 8.83 18.78 3.40
CA ARG A 368 8.40 17.99 4.57
C ARG A 368 9.41 16.91 4.93
N VAL A 369 10.05 16.27 3.95
CA VAL A 369 11.13 15.30 4.23
C VAL A 369 12.35 15.96 4.85
N LEU A 370 12.79 17.11 4.34
CA LEU A 370 13.92 17.84 4.93
C LEU A 370 13.63 18.33 6.35
N GLU A 371 12.42 18.83 6.60
CA GLU A 371 11.96 19.22 7.94
C GLU A 371 11.98 18.04 8.91
N ASN A 372 11.59 16.85 8.43
CA ASN A 372 11.65 15.64 9.22
C ASN A 372 13.09 15.25 9.57
N LEU A 373 14.02 15.36 8.62
CA LEU A 373 15.43 15.13 8.90
C LEU A 373 15.97 16.11 9.95
N VAL A 374 15.57 17.39 9.92
CA VAL A 374 15.91 18.38 10.95
C VAL A 374 15.37 17.97 12.32
N SER A 375 14.13 17.49 12.39
CA SER A 375 13.51 17.10 13.66
C SER A 375 14.13 15.84 14.25
N MET A 376 14.54 14.89 13.41
CA MET A 376 15.26 13.68 13.79
C MET A 376 16.73 13.92 14.13
N GLY A 377 17.32 15.02 13.63
CA GLY A 377 18.71 15.36 13.84
C GLY A 377 19.03 15.70 15.30
N GLU A 378 20.15 15.16 15.80
CA GLU A 378 20.73 15.56 17.08
C GLU A 378 21.01 17.07 17.11
N GLU A 379 21.01 17.68 18.29
CA GLU A 379 21.14 19.13 18.46
C GLU A 379 22.42 19.70 17.80
N LYS A 380 23.54 18.97 17.91
CA LYS A 380 24.81 19.31 17.27
C LYS A 380 24.78 19.31 15.74
N ASN A 381 23.90 18.51 15.14
CA ASN A 381 23.74 18.35 13.68
C ASN A 381 22.60 19.22 13.13
N ARG A 382 21.74 19.73 14.03
CA ARG A 382 20.53 20.48 13.67
C ARG A 382 20.85 21.82 13.00
N VAL A 383 21.96 22.45 13.39
CA VAL A 383 22.43 23.70 12.77
C VAL A 383 22.77 23.47 11.29
N GLN A 384 23.49 22.40 10.96
CA GLN A 384 23.87 22.08 9.57
C GLN A 384 22.64 21.74 8.73
N LEU A 385 21.69 20.96 9.27
CA LEU A 385 20.46 20.63 8.55
C LEU A 385 19.58 21.88 8.32
N LEU A 386 19.47 22.76 9.32
CA LEU A 386 18.80 24.05 9.15
C LEU A 386 19.52 24.97 8.17
N ALA A 387 20.85 24.88 8.07
CA ALA A 387 21.63 25.61 7.07
C ALA A 387 21.35 25.12 5.63
N LEU A 388 20.76 23.94 5.46
CA LEU A 388 20.23 23.48 4.16
C LEU A 388 18.79 23.94 3.95
N LEU A 389 17.94 23.81 4.97
CA LEU A 389 16.50 24.07 4.86
C LEU A 389 16.14 25.57 4.81
N VAL A 390 16.68 26.37 5.73
CA VAL A 390 16.29 27.78 5.89
C VAL A 390 16.64 28.62 4.66
N PRO A 391 17.87 28.56 4.09
CA PRO A 391 18.17 29.28 2.86
C PRO A 391 17.29 28.82 1.68
N THR A 392 16.99 27.53 1.58
CA THR A 392 16.11 26.97 0.54
C THR A 392 14.69 27.57 0.66
N LEU A 393 14.11 27.61 1.86
CA LEU A 393 12.80 28.23 2.06
C LEU A 393 12.81 29.75 1.78
N ILE A 394 13.88 30.45 2.16
CA ILE A 394 14.01 31.90 1.90
C ILE A 394 14.10 32.17 0.39
N SER A 395 14.76 31.30 -0.38
CA SER A 395 14.86 31.41 -1.85
C SER A 395 13.49 31.40 -2.54
N TYR A 396 12.49 30.76 -1.93
CA TYR A 396 11.13 30.66 -2.44
C TYR A 396 10.30 31.93 -2.22
N LEU A 397 10.72 32.80 -1.30
CA LEU A 397 10.00 34.03 -1.01
C LEU A 397 10.02 34.97 -2.23
N LEU A 398 8.90 35.64 -2.49
CA LEU A 398 8.81 36.67 -3.53
C LEU A 398 9.14 38.03 -2.92
N ASP A 399 9.72 38.90 -3.73
CA ASP A 399 9.91 40.31 -3.35
C ASP A 399 8.55 41.03 -3.32
N GLU A 400 8.45 42.09 -2.50
CA GLU A 400 7.19 42.82 -2.27
C GLU A 400 6.51 43.28 -3.57
N ASN A 401 7.31 43.71 -4.55
CA ASN A 401 6.84 44.20 -5.85
C ASN A 401 6.43 43.07 -6.81
N ALA A 402 6.90 41.84 -6.58
CA ALA A 402 6.64 40.68 -7.44
C ALA A 402 5.41 39.87 -6.98
N ILE A 403 4.95 40.03 -5.73
CA ILE A 403 3.83 39.25 -5.18
C ILE A 403 2.53 39.52 -5.95
N SER A 404 2.25 40.77 -6.31
CA SER A 404 1.00 41.16 -6.98
C SER A 404 0.91 40.62 -8.41
N SER A 405 2.05 40.54 -9.12
CA SER A 405 2.13 40.08 -10.51
C SER A 405 2.44 38.59 -10.66
N ALA A 406 2.85 37.90 -9.58
CA ALA A 406 3.23 36.50 -9.63
C ALA A 406 2.04 35.55 -9.92
N PRO A 407 2.28 34.42 -10.62
CA PRO A 407 1.28 33.36 -10.78
C PRO A 407 0.79 32.81 -9.43
N GLN A 408 -0.44 32.30 -9.40
CA GLN A 408 -1.04 31.75 -8.18
C GLN A 408 -0.19 30.66 -7.53
N VAL A 409 0.38 29.75 -8.33
CA VAL A 409 1.25 28.67 -7.84
C VAL A 409 2.51 29.23 -7.14
N SER A 410 3.10 30.28 -7.69
CA SER A 410 4.28 30.94 -7.12
C SER A 410 3.94 31.68 -5.81
N ARG A 411 2.75 32.31 -5.73
CA ARG A 411 2.24 32.88 -4.47
C ARG A 411 1.99 31.81 -3.41
N SER A 412 1.40 30.67 -3.78
CA SER A 412 1.20 29.55 -2.87
C SER A 412 2.53 28.96 -2.37
N LEU A 413 3.56 28.91 -3.21
CA LEU A 413 4.91 28.52 -2.79
C LEU A 413 5.50 29.54 -1.78
N HIS A 414 5.35 30.83 -2.04
CA HIS A 414 5.77 31.89 -1.11
C HIS A 414 5.07 31.78 0.25
N ASP A 415 3.74 31.66 0.26
CA ASP A 415 2.95 31.53 1.49
C ASP A 415 3.37 30.28 2.29
N PHE A 416 3.53 29.15 1.60
CA PHE A 416 4.03 27.91 2.20
C PHE A 416 5.42 28.09 2.82
N ALA A 417 6.36 28.70 2.10
CA ALA A 417 7.71 28.92 2.60
C ALA A 417 7.74 29.86 3.82
N LEU A 418 6.98 30.95 3.77
CA LEU A 418 6.88 31.91 4.86
C LEU A 418 6.29 31.29 6.12
N GLN A 419 5.21 30.51 5.99
CA GLN A 419 4.60 29.79 7.11
C GLN A 419 5.58 28.80 7.76
N ASN A 420 6.35 28.06 6.96
CA ASN A 420 7.36 27.14 7.49
C ASN A 420 8.50 27.88 8.19
N LEU A 421 9.00 28.98 7.64
CA LEU A 421 10.03 29.81 8.29
C LEU A 421 9.53 30.38 9.63
N MET A 422 8.30 30.88 9.67
CA MET A 422 7.66 31.39 10.89
C MET A 422 7.44 30.31 11.95
N ARG A 423 7.27 29.04 11.54
CA ARG A 423 7.13 27.89 12.45
C ARG A 423 8.48 27.38 12.95
N ILE A 424 9.48 27.28 12.07
CA ILE A 424 10.81 26.74 12.36
C ILE A 424 11.60 27.67 13.29
N GLY A 425 11.49 28.99 13.11
CA GLY A 425 12.22 29.98 13.91
C GLY A 425 12.03 29.82 15.43
N PRO A 426 10.77 29.80 15.92
CA PRO A 426 10.48 29.53 17.33
C PRO A 426 10.80 28.10 17.78
N LEU A 427 10.73 27.12 16.89
CA LEU A 427 10.99 25.71 17.21
C LEU A 427 12.47 25.44 17.50
N TYR A 428 13.38 26.13 16.79
CA TYR A 428 14.84 25.96 16.91
C TYR A 428 15.59 27.31 17.01
N PRO A 429 15.36 28.12 18.05
CA PRO A 429 15.74 29.52 18.08
C PRO A 429 17.27 29.76 18.00
N ALA A 430 18.06 28.97 18.73
CA ALA A 430 19.53 29.13 18.74
C ALA A 430 20.15 28.76 17.39
N ALA A 431 19.75 27.60 16.83
CA ALA A 431 20.24 27.15 15.54
C ALA A 431 19.78 28.06 14.40
N PHE A 432 18.51 28.50 14.41
CA PHE A 432 17.97 29.44 13.43
C PHE A 432 18.70 30.78 13.44
N LYS A 433 18.97 31.35 14.63
CA LYS A 433 19.77 32.58 14.78
C LYS A 433 21.18 32.42 14.20
N THR A 434 21.80 31.26 14.40
CA THR A 434 23.13 30.97 13.85
C THR A 434 23.12 30.97 12.33
N VAL A 435 22.14 30.29 11.72
CA VAL A 435 22.00 30.21 10.25
C VAL A 435 21.70 31.58 9.63
N ILE A 436 20.76 32.33 10.19
CA ILE A 436 20.42 33.68 9.70
C ILE A 436 21.57 34.67 9.93
N GLY A 437 22.29 34.54 11.05
CA GLY A 437 23.45 35.37 11.36
C GLY A 437 24.62 35.18 10.39
N ALA A 438 24.74 33.99 9.80
CA ALA A 438 25.79 33.69 8.81
C ALA A 438 25.54 34.33 7.44
N ALA A 439 24.31 34.77 7.14
CA ALA A 439 23.94 35.35 5.85
C ALA A 439 22.97 36.54 6.00
N PRO A 440 23.49 37.78 6.12
CA PRO A 440 22.66 38.96 6.41
C PRO A 440 21.63 39.27 5.30
N GLU A 441 21.91 38.91 4.05
CA GLU A 441 20.99 39.05 2.91
C GLU A 441 19.72 38.17 3.06
N LEU A 442 19.87 36.99 3.66
CA LEU A 442 18.71 36.11 3.93
C LEU A 442 17.83 36.71 5.04
N LYS A 443 18.45 37.37 6.01
CA LYS A 443 17.74 38.06 7.10
C LYS A 443 16.86 39.19 6.56
N THR A 444 17.40 40.05 5.70
CA THR A 444 16.66 41.19 5.14
C THR A 444 15.48 40.73 4.30
N ARG A 445 15.66 39.71 3.47
CA ARG A 445 14.59 39.11 2.64
C ARG A 445 13.48 38.44 3.47
N LEU A 446 13.84 37.79 4.58
CA LEU A 446 12.86 37.23 5.50
C LEU A 446 12.07 38.34 6.23
N GLU A 447 12.75 39.37 6.72
CA GLU A 447 12.10 40.48 7.42
C GLU A 447 11.14 41.27 6.53
N SER A 448 11.50 41.51 5.26
CA SER A 448 10.60 42.16 4.29
C SER A 448 9.35 41.31 4.04
N ALA A 449 9.52 40.01 3.78
CA ALA A 449 8.40 39.09 3.58
C ALA A 449 7.45 39.04 4.80
N ILE A 450 7.99 39.06 6.03
CA ILE A 450 7.17 39.10 7.26
C ILE A 450 6.40 40.42 7.36
N ARG A 451 7.04 41.57 7.08
CA ARG A 451 6.38 42.89 7.11
C ARG A 451 5.25 42.96 6.08
N ALA A 452 5.51 42.53 4.85
CA ALA A 452 4.51 42.49 3.78
C ALA A 452 3.31 41.61 4.15
N ASN A 453 3.55 40.44 4.76
CA ASN A 453 2.49 39.55 5.21
C ASN A 453 1.65 40.15 6.36
N GLN A 454 2.29 40.82 7.33
CA GLN A 454 1.58 41.52 8.41
C GLN A 454 0.73 42.67 7.88
N ALA A 455 1.23 43.45 6.91
CA ALA A 455 0.48 44.53 6.27
C ALA A 455 -0.74 43.98 5.50
N SER A 456 -0.56 42.90 4.73
CA SER A 456 -1.64 42.22 4.01
C SER A 456 -2.71 41.65 4.96
N SER A 457 -2.29 41.01 6.05
CA SER A 457 -3.20 40.47 7.06
C SER A 457 -4.00 41.57 7.77
N LYS A 458 -3.36 42.69 8.13
CA LYS A 458 -4.04 43.85 8.73
C LYS A 458 -5.04 44.48 7.76
N ALA A 459 -4.68 44.62 6.49
CA ALA A 459 -5.59 45.12 5.45
C ALA A 459 -6.81 44.21 5.25
N LYS A 460 -6.63 42.87 5.22
CA LYS A 460 -7.73 41.90 5.16
C LYS A 460 -8.62 41.95 6.41
N ALA A 461 -8.05 42.14 7.59
CA ALA A 461 -8.81 42.28 8.84
C ALA A 461 -9.64 43.57 8.86
N ALA A 462 -9.06 44.70 8.43
CA ALA A 462 -9.77 45.96 8.30
C ALA A 462 -10.90 45.90 7.25
N ALA A 463 -10.67 45.23 6.11
CA ALA A 463 -11.69 45.02 5.09
C ALA A 463 -12.86 44.13 5.56
N ARG A 464 -12.61 43.13 6.43
CA ARG A 464 -13.66 42.31 7.06
C ARG A 464 -14.48 43.10 8.08
N GLN A 465 -13.87 44.03 8.82
CA GLN A 465 -14.58 44.91 9.76
C GLN A 465 -15.39 46.00 9.03
N ALA A 466 -15.03 46.34 7.79
CA ALA A 466 -15.74 47.29 6.94
C ALA A 466 -16.87 46.67 6.10
N GLN A 467 -17.10 45.35 6.16
CA GLN A 467 -18.27 44.73 5.52
C GLN A 467 -19.54 45.06 6.33
N PRO A 468 -20.60 45.66 5.73
CA PRO A 468 -21.81 45.99 6.45
C PRO A 468 -22.49 44.72 6.96
N ALA A 469 -22.91 44.73 8.24
CA ALA A 469 -23.76 43.70 8.81
C ALA A 469 -25.07 43.65 8.03
N VAL A 470 -25.21 42.67 7.14
CA VAL A 470 -26.50 42.38 6.50
C VAL A 470 -27.42 41.87 7.60
N GLN A 471 -28.36 42.71 8.04
CA GLN A 471 -29.43 42.32 8.95
C GLN A 471 -30.19 41.14 8.33
N ALA A 472 -30.03 39.95 8.90
CA ALA A 472 -30.86 38.81 8.57
C ALA A 472 -32.28 39.10 9.08
N ALA A 473 -33.19 39.48 8.17
CA ALA A 473 -34.60 39.58 8.48
C ALA A 473 -35.16 38.17 8.78
N PRO A 474 -35.85 37.96 9.92
CA PRO A 474 -36.42 36.66 10.24
C PRO A 474 -37.61 36.39 9.32
N THR A 475 -37.51 35.36 8.49
CA THR A 475 -38.56 35.00 7.53
C THR A 475 -39.50 33.98 8.17
N ILE A 476 -40.47 34.44 8.97
CA ILE A 476 -41.66 33.64 9.27
C ILE A 476 -42.67 33.91 8.16
N LYS A 477 -42.87 32.94 7.27
CA LYS A 477 -44.02 32.91 6.35
C LYS A 477 -44.96 31.79 6.80
N LEU A 478 -45.95 32.13 7.62
CA LEU A 478 -47.18 31.33 7.73
C LEU A 478 -47.93 31.44 6.39
N LYS A 479 -48.19 30.30 5.75
CA LYS A 479 -49.22 30.20 4.71
C LYS A 479 -50.37 29.35 5.25
N THR A 480 -51.41 30.03 5.70
CA THR A 480 -52.77 29.52 5.80
C THR A 480 -53.50 29.83 4.50
N SER A 481 -53.92 28.83 3.74
CA SER A 481 -55.16 28.89 2.95
C SER A 481 -55.47 27.53 2.34
N PHE A 482 -56.63 27.02 2.76
CA PHE A 482 -57.40 25.94 2.18
C PHE A 482 -57.81 26.26 0.73
N PHE A 483 -57.67 25.30 -0.17
CA PHE A 483 -58.68 24.80 -1.10
C PHE A 483 -58.20 23.48 -1.71
#